data_AF-A0A7K1Y8S1-F1
#
_entry.id   AF-A0A7K1Y8S1-F1
#
_cell.length_a   1.000
_cell.length_b   1.000
_cell.length_c   1.000
_cell.angle_alpha   90.00
_cell.angle_beta   90.00
_cell.angle_gamma   90.00
#
_symmetry.space_group_name_H-M   'P 1'
#
loop_
_entity.id
_entity.type
_entity.pdbx_description
1 polymer ?
#
loop_
_entity_poly.entity_id
_entity_poly.type
_entity_poly.pdbx_seq_one_letter_code
_entity_poly.pdbx_strand_id
1 'polypeptide(L)'
;MKNIFTTILLVCGFLLTNCKEDAVDPNNPLKGEWKLVASYADPGNGSGKYEPVSEKIYVKFNVDFSISNNDAYTSYKIIDDKNVEITGKDGRTFRYLYTIQKSTLTLNNLACYEGCWQQYVKQ
;
A
#
# COMPACT_ATOMS: atom_id res chain seq x y z
N MET A 1 29.42 4.02 58.63
CA MET A 1 30.15 2.95 57.93
C MET A 1 29.26 1.71 57.92
N LYS A 2 28.94 0.96 56.86
CA LYS A 2 29.11 1.01 55.37
C LYS A 2 27.94 0.16 54.80
N ASN A 3 27.28 0.40 53.67
CA ASN A 3 27.33 1.45 52.65
C ASN A 3 25.91 1.66 52.05
N ILE A 4 25.69 2.79 51.36
CA ILE A 4 24.58 3.02 50.42
C ILE A 4 24.93 2.32 49.09
N PHE A 5 24.20 1.27 48.66
CA PHE A 5 24.43 0.63 47.35
C PHE A 5 23.26 -0.26 46.85
N THR A 6 22.07 0.31 46.64
CA THR A 6 21.04 -0.31 45.77
C THR A 6 20.12 0.71 45.08
N THR A 7 20.66 1.88 44.76
CA THR A 7 20.08 2.77 43.74
C THR A 7 20.61 2.31 42.38
N ILE A 8 19.84 2.48 41.30
CA ILE A 8 20.12 2.00 39.92
C ILE A 8 19.67 0.53 39.68
N LEU A 9 18.35 0.35 39.62
CA LEU A 9 17.71 -0.59 38.69
C LEU A 9 16.82 0.24 37.75
N LEU A 10 17.44 1.01 36.85
CA LEU A 10 17.42 0.66 35.41
C LEU A 10 15.97 0.56 34.89
N VAL A 11 15.22 1.66 34.83
CA VAL A 11 15.24 2.59 33.67
C VAL A 11 15.42 1.83 32.34
N CYS A 12 14.55 0.86 32.05
CA CYS A 12 14.55 0.09 30.80
C CYS A 12 13.12 -0.24 30.30
N GLY A 13 12.11 0.54 30.71
CA GLY A 13 10.69 0.27 30.43
C GLY A 13 9.99 1.26 29.48
N PHE A 14 10.73 2.20 28.86
CA PHE A 14 10.14 3.33 28.12
C PHE A 14 10.54 3.40 26.64
N LEU A 15 10.68 2.24 26.00
CA LEU A 15 10.66 2.11 24.53
C LEU A 15 9.39 1.39 24.06
N LEU A 16 8.23 1.87 24.53
CA LEU A 16 6.99 1.70 23.78
C LEU A 16 7.13 2.54 22.51
N THR A 17 7.63 1.91 21.45
CA THR A 17 7.72 2.51 20.13
C THR A 17 6.32 2.95 19.72
N ASN A 18 6.16 4.25 19.51
CA ASN A 18 4.88 4.85 19.17
C ASN A 18 4.54 4.52 17.71
N CYS A 19 4.12 3.28 17.48
CA CYS A 19 3.59 2.81 16.21
C CYS A 19 2.26 3.53 16.00
N LYS A 20 2.34 4.70 15.37
CA LYS A 20 1.18 5.36 14.81
C LYS A 20 0.66 4.48 13.69
N GLU A 21 -0.27 3.59 14.00
CA GLU A 21 -1.15 3.07 12.97
C GLU A 21 -1.90 4.26 12.39
N ASP A 22 -1.47 4.70 11.20
CA ASP A 22 -2.19 5.70 10.42
C ASP A 22 -3.61 5.18 10.18
N ALA A 23 -4.55 5.70 10.97
CA ALA A 23 -5.95 5.29 10.95
C ALA A 23 -6.46 5.26 9.51
N VAL A 24 -6.89 4.08 9.08
CA VAL A 24 -7.51 3.88 7.77
C VAL A 24 -8.75 4.76 7.73
N ASP A 25 -8.76 5.71 6.80
CA ASP A 25 -9.89 6.61 6.59
C ASP A 25 -11.01 5.80 5.96
N PRO A 26 -12.16 5.59 6.62
CA PRO A 26 -13.21 4.75 6.06
C PRO A 26 -13.80 5.34 4.76
N ASN A 27 -13.63 6.64 4.52
CA ASN A 27 -14.05 7.31 3.29
C ASN A 27 -12.95 7.33 2.21
N ASN A 28 -11.70 7.04 2.59
CA ASN A 28 -10.56 7.00 1.67
C ASN A 28 -9.49 5.98 2.14
N PRO A 29 -9.78 4.67 2.09
CA PRO A 29 -8.88 3.63 2.57
C PRO A 29 -7.55 3.56 1.83
N LEU A 30 -7.50 4.03 0.57
CA LEU A 30 -6.28 4.04 -0.25
C LEU A 30 -5.31 5.17 0.10
N LYS A 31 -5.77 6.22 0.81
CA LYS A 31 -4.96 7.38 1.21
C LYS A 31 -3.62 6.98 1.84
N GLY A 32 -2.53 7.47 1.27
CA GLY A 32 -1.17 7.22 1.75
C GLY A 32 -0.19 7.00 0.61
N GLU A 33 1.09 6.80 0.98
CA GLU A 33 2.15 6.42 0.06
C GLU A 33 2.38 4.91 0.11
N TRP A 34 2.51 4.30 -1.07
CA TRP A 34 2.59 2.87 -1.26
C TRP A 34 3.72 2.54 -2.23
N LYS A 35 4.60 1.63 -1.84
CA LYS A 35 5.70 1.16 -2.68
C LYS A 35 5.31 -0.16 -3.35
N LEU A 36 5.46 -0.26 -4.67
CA LEU A 36 5.27 -1.51 -5.39
C LEU A 36 6.36 -2.50 -4.96
N VAL A 37 5.97 -3.73 -4.59
CA VAL A 37 6.90 -4.79 -4.17
C VAL A 37 6.85 -6.03 -5.04
N ALA A 38 5.70 -6.32 -5.66
CA ALA A 38 5.54 -7.44 -6.58
C ALA A 38 4.46 -7.17 -7.61
N SER A 39 4.58 -7.82 -8.78
CA SER A 39 3.54 -7.90 -9.79
C SER A 39 3.23 -9.36 -10.12
N TYR A 40 2.00 -9.63 -10.55
CA TYR A 40 1.54 -10.94 -11.00
C TYR A 40 0.94 -10.78 -12.39
N ALA A 41 1.31 -11.71 -13.27
CA ALA A 41 0.65 -11.92 -14.56
C ALA A 41 0.46 -13.43 -14.75
N ASP A 42 -0.76 -13.85 -15.12
CA ASP A 42 -1.03 -15.20 -15.63
C ASP A 42 -1.06 -15.16 -17.17
N PRO A 43 -0.45 -16.13 -17.88
CA PRO A 43 -0.52 -16.23 -19.35
C PRO A 43 -1.65 -17.16 -19.83
N GLY A 44 -2.72 -17.34 -19.04
CA GLY A 44 -3.93 -18.07 -19.40
C GLY A 44 -3.89 -19.58 -19.16
N ASN A 45 -2.80 -20.08 -18.56
CA ASN A 45 -2.60 -21.51 -18.27
C ASN A 45 -2.65 -21.82 -16.76
N GLY A 46 -2.86 -20.83 -15.90
CA GLY A 46 -2.84 -20.99 -14.44
C GLY A 46 -1.44 -21.04 -13.83
N SER A 47 -0.39 -20.74 -14.59
CA SER A 47 1.00 -20.71 -14.12
C SER A 47 1.47 -19.32 -13.67
N GLY A 48 0.55 -18.36 -13.52
CA GLY A 48 0.86 -17.03 -13.03
C GLY A 48 1.42 -17.06 -11.62
N LYS A 49 2.37 -16.17 -11.34
CA LYS A 49 3.04 -16.05 -10.03
C LYS A 49 3.42 -14.59 -9.76
N TYR A 50 3.52 -14.25 -8.48
CA TYR A 50 4.05 -12.96 -8.06
C TYR A 50 5.57 -12.95 -8.25
N GLU A 51 6.05 -12.01 -9.05
CA GLU A 51 7.47 -11.70 -9.23
C GLU A 51 7.81 -10.40 -8.48
N PRO A 52 8.93 -10.35 -7.73
CA PRO A 52 9.33 -9.15 -7.00
C PRO A 52 9.80 -8.06 -7.97
N VAL A 53 9.39 -6.82 -7.71
CA VAL A 53 9.81 -5.66 -8.51
C VAL A 53 11.06 -5.06 -7.90
N SER A 54 12.14 -4.98 -8.68
CA SER A 54 13.43 -4.39 -8.27
C SER A 54 13.42 -2.86 -8.30
N GLU A 55 12.54 -2.26 -9.09
CA GLU A 55 12.42 -0.81 -9.27
C GLU A 55 11.77 -0.12 -8.06
N LYS A 56 12.21 1.11 -7.79
CA LYS A 56 11.67 1.95 -6.71
C LYS A 56 10.43 2.71 -7.18
N ILE A 57 9.36 1.97 -7.48
CA ILE A 57 8.07 2.52 -7.90
C ILE A 57 7.22 2.83 -6.66
N TYR A 58 6.78 4.09 -6.56
CA TYR A 58 5.88 4.58 -5.52
C TYR A 58 4.62 5.16 -6.14
N VAL A 59 3.49 4.96 -5.45
CA VAL A 59 2.20 5.58 -5.75
C VAL A 59 1.64 6.18 -4.47
N LYS A 60 1.28 7.45 -4.51
CA LYS A 60 0.68 8.17 -3.39
C LYS A 60 -0.72 8.61 -3.77
N PHE A 61 -1.71 8.07 -3.07
CA PHE A 61 -3.11 8.44 -3.18
C PHE A 61 -3.36 9.63 -2.24
N ASN A 62 -3.59 10.81 -2.81
CA ASN A 62 -3.77 12.05 -2.06
C ASN A 62 -5.22 12.23 -1.59
N VAL A 63 -5.43 13.10 -0.59
CA VAL A 63 -6.75 13.38 0.02
C VAL A 63 -7.75 13.97 -0.98
N ASP A 64 -7.27 14.70 -1.98
CA ASP A 64 -8.04 15.34 -3.04
C ASP A 64 -8.35 14.41 -4.24
N PHE A 65 -8.13 13.10 -4.08
CA PHE A 65 -8.29 12.07 -5.12
C PHE A 65 -7.31 12.16 -6.30
N SER A 66 -6.29 13.03 -6.23
CA SER A 66 -5.14 12.99 -7.15
C SER A 66 -4.17 11.85 -6.80
N ILE A 67 -3.34 11.45 -7.75
CA ILE A 67 -2.24 10.51 -7.53
C ILE A 67 -0.90 11.19 -7.82
N SER A 68 0.02 11.15 -6.86
CA SER A 68 1.43 11.46 -7.09
C SER A 68 2.20 10.15 -7.30
N ASN A 69 2.82 9.98 -8.46
CA ASN A 69 3.63 8.80 -8.80
C ASN A 69 4.68 9.18 -9.86
N ASN A 70 5.62 8.29 -10.13
CA ASN A 70 6.68 8.55 -11.09
C ASN A 70 6.26 8.35 -12.56
N ASP A 71 5.14 7.67 -12.89
CA ASP A 71 4.82 7.44 -14.30
C ASP A 71 3.36 7.26 -14.76
N ALA A 72 2.54 6.39 -14.15
CA ALA A 72 1.35 5.87 -14.83
C ALA A 72 0.04 6.69 -14.66
N TYR A 73 -0.25 7.21 -13.47
CA TYR A 73 -1.63 7.61 -13.09
C TYR A 73 -1.77 9.08 -12.71
N THR A 74 -3.01 9.61 -12.73
CA THR A 74 -3.34 11.02 -12.46
C THR A 74 -4.34 11.18 -11.31
N SER A 75 -5.39 10.35 -11.27
CA SER A 75 -6.44 10.41 -10.25
C SER A 75 -7.05 9.03 -10.00
N TYR A 76 -7.81 8.92 -8.90
CA TYR A 76 -8.60 7.74 -8.58
C TYR A 76 -9.99 8.13 -8.07
N LYS A 77 -10.92 7.20 -8.11
CA LYS A 77 -12.26 7.33 -7.57
C LYS A 77 -12.65 6.00 -6.93
N ILE A 78 -12.89 6.01 -5.63
CA ILE A 78 -13.46 4.85 -4.94
C ILE A 78 -14.92 4.72 -5.39
N ILE A 79 -15.30 3.52 -5.83
CA ILE A 79 -16.64 3.21 -6.32
C ILE A 79 -17.46 2.53 -5.21
N ASP A 80 -16.85 1.59 -4.49
CA ASP A 80 -17.43 0.86 -3.36
C ASP A 80 -16.31 0.29 -2.46
N ASP A 81 -16.63 -0.66 -1.58
CA ASP A 81 -15.71 -1.27 -0.60
C ASP A 81 -14.59 -2.12 -1.22
N LYS A 82 -14.70 -2.44 -2.52
CA LYS A 82 -13.78 -3.32 -3.25
C LYS A 82 -13.32 -2.76 -4.59
N ASN A 83 -14.03 -1.81 -5.18
CA ASN A 83 -13.75 -1.28 -6.51
C ASN A 83 -13.18 0.15 -6.45
N VAL A 84 -12.05 0.35 -7.13
CA VAL A 84 -11.48 1.67 -7.40
C VAL A 84 -11.31 1.85 -8.91
N GLU A 85 -11.61 3.04 -9.37
CA GLU A 85 -11.42 3.46 -10.75
C GLU A 85 -10.21 4.40 -10.81
N ILE A 86 -9.19 4.08 -11.61
CA ILE A 86 -7.92 4.82 -11.69
C ILE A 86 -7.74 5.36 -13.10
N THR A 87 -7.39 6.64 -13.22
CA THR A 87 -7.17 7.31 -14.51
C THR A 87 -5.67 7.44 -14.80
N GLY A 88 -5.27 7.10 -16.01
CA GLY A 88 -3.90 7.22 -16.52
C GLY A 88 -3.53 8.66 -16.89
N LYS A 89 -2.25 8.91 -17.19
CA LYS A 89 -1.79 10.16 -17.83
C LYS A 89 -2.35 10.35 -19.25
N ASP A 90 -2.74 9.25 -19.90
CA ASP A 90 -3.37 9.23 -21.23
C ASP A 90 -4.88 9.51 -21.20
N GLY A 91 -5.45 9.79 -20.02
CA GLY A 91 -6.88 10.03 -19.82
C GLY A 91 -7.75 8.77 -19.93
N ARG A 92 -7.16 7.58 -20.12
CA ARG A 92 -7.91 6.32 -20.05
C ARG A 92 -8.14 5.94 -18.60
N THR A 93 -9.29 5.35 -18.34
CA THR A 93 -9.74 5.00 -17.00
C THR A 93 -9.92 3.49 -16.90
N PHE A 94 -9.31 2.89 -15.89
CA PHE A 94 -9.31 1.45 -15.65
C PHE A 94 -9.91 1.14 -14.29
N ARG A 95 -10.70 0.07 -14.20
CA ARG A 95 -11.26 -0.40 -12.93
C ARG A 95 -10.36 -1.47 -12.33
N TYR A 96 -10.17 -1.36 -11.03
CA TYR A 96 -9.42 -2.31 -10.24
C TYR A 96 -10.28 -2.80 -9.08
N LEU A 97 -10.21 -4.10 -8.80
CA LEU A 97 -10.51 -4.56 -7.45
C LEU A 97 -9.32 -4.21 -6.56
N TYR A 98 -9.57 -3.63 -5.39
CA TYR A 98 -8.56 -3.37 -4.38
C TYR A 98 -8.83 -4.19 -3.12
N THR A 99 -7.78 -4.48 -2.37
CA THR A 99 -7.86 -5.12 -1.06
C THR A 99 -6.72 -4.61 -0.20
N ILE A 100 -7.03 -4.17 1.02
CA ILE A 100 -6.03 -3.75 2.00
C ILE A 100 -6.03 -4.74 3.15
N GLN A 101 -4.86 -5.31 3.45
CA GLN A 101 -4.64 -6.20 4.59
C GLN A 101 -3.41 -5.72 5.35
N LYS A 102 -3.62 -5.18 6.56
CA LYS A 102 -2.57 -4.50 7.35
C LYS A 102 -1.91 -3.40 6.51
N SER A 103 -0.61 -3.50 6.26
CA SER A 103 0.18 -2.55 5.46
C SER A 103 0.28 -2.93 3.98
N THR A 104 -0.45 -3.96 3.50
CA THR A 104 -0.39 -4.43 2.11
C THR A 104 -1.63 -4.00 1.35
N LEU A 105 -1.44 -3.38 0.18
CA LEU A 105 -2.47 -3.08 -0.81
C LEU A 105 -2.27 -4.01 -2.02
N THR A 106 -3.29 -4.74 -2.41
CA THR A 106 -3.34 -5.44 -3.70
C THR A 106 -4.32 -4.72 -4.63
N LEU A 107 -3.88 -4.41 -5.85
CA LEU A 107 -4.72 -3.92 -6.95
C LEU A 107 -4.82 -5.00 -8.04
N ASN A 108 -6.02 -5.24 -8.54
CA ASN A 108 -6.31 -6.23 -9.58
C ASN A 108 -7.01 -5.56 -10.77
N ASN A 109 -6.33 -5.47 -11.92
CA ASN A 109 -6.85 -4.76 -13.10
C ASN A 109 -7.94 -5.58 -13.80
N LEU A 110 -9.19 -5.12 -13.72
CA LEU A 110 -10.35 -5.77 -14.35
C LEU A 110 -10.35 -5.68 -15.89
N ALA A 111 -9.42 -4.93 -16.49
CA ALA A 111 -9.24 -4.91 -17.94
C ALA A 111 -8.42 -6.10 -18.48
N CYS A 112 -7.73 -6.86 -17.62
CA CYS A 112 -7.04 -8.07 -18.06
C CYS A 112 -8.00 -9.27 -18.14
N TYR A 113 -7.90 -10.02 -19.23
CA TYR A 113 -8.61 -11.31 -19.40
C TYR A 113 -8.04 -12.40 -18.48
N GLU A 114 -6.73 -12.33 -18.24
CA GLU A 114 -5.95 -13.21 -17.37
C GLU A 114 -5.51 -12.42 -16.12
N GLY A 115 -5.10 -13.08 -15.04
CA GLY A 115 -4.85 -12.39 -13.76
C GLY A 115 -3.73 -11.34 -13.84
N CYS A 116 -4.03 -10.08 -13.55
CA CYS A 116 -3.08 -8.96 -13.50
C CYS A 116 -3.12 -8.28 -12.12
N TRP A 117 -2.19 -8.62 -11.22
CA TRP A 117 -2.17 -8.06 -9.86
C TRP A 117 -0.89 -7.26 -9.59
N GLN A 118 -1.04 -6.22 -8.78
CA GLN A 118 0.06 -5.41 -8.27
C GLN A 118 -0.04 -5.38 -6.75
N GLN A 119 1.05 -5.72 -6.07
CA GLN A 119 1.12 -5.72 -4.60
C GLN A 119 2.04 -4.60 -4.14
N TYR A 120 1.51 -3.77 -3.23
CA TYR A 120 2.20 -2.64 -2.65
C TYR A 120 2.28 -2.75 -1.12
N VAL A 121 3.27 -2.10 -0.53
CA VAL A 121 3.42 -1.94 0.93
C VAL A 121 3.38 -0.46 1.29
N LYS A 122 2.58 -0.11 2.30
CA LYS A 122 2.46 1.25 2.84
C LYS A 122 3.82 1.74 3.35
N GLN A 123 4.15 3.01 3.13
CA GLN A 123 5.41 3.64 3.58
C GLN A 123 5.17 4.54 4.79
#